data_AF-A0AAE8LPJ4-F1
#
_entry.id   AF-A0AAE8LPJ4-F1
#
_cell.length_a   1.000
_cell.length_b   1.000
_cell.length_c   1.000
_cell.angle_alpha   90.00
_cell.angle_beta   90.00
_cell.angle_gamma   90.00
#
_symmetry.space_group_name_H-M   'P 1'
#
loop_
_entity.id
_entity.type
_entity.pdbx_description
1 polymer ?
#
loop_
_entity_poly.entity_id
_entity_poly.type
_entity_poly.pdbx_seq_one_letter_code
_entity_poly.pdbx_strand_id
1 'polypeptide(L)' 'MDKYGDLVLYPLLGTNSKRALQRVRRRGYKPYHYRPRARLLYRLAEEMDWTIDRVYNQLLKERSILLRMNREVNNGDL' A
#
# COMPACT_ATOMS: atom_id res chain seq x y z
N MET A 1 3.61 14.29 15.02
CA MET A 1 2.55 13.75 14.15
C MET A 1 3.14 12.52 13.48
N ASP A 2 2.72 11.33 13.88
CA ASP A 2 3.42 10.09 13.57
C ASP A 2 3.46 9.85 12.06
N LYS A 3 4.65 9.61 11.51
CA LYS A 3 4.85 9.26 10.08
C LYS A 3 4.04 8.03 9.64
N TYR A 4 3.40 7.31 10.58
CA TYR A 4 2.64 6.09 10.39
C TYR A 4 1.12 6.25 10.61
N GLY A 5 0.63 7.41 11.05
CA GLY A 5 -0.79 7.61 11.38
C GLY A 5 -1.75 7.45 10.18
N ASP A 6 -1.24 7.50 8.95
CA ASP A 6 -2.02 7.30 7.72
C ASP A 6 -2.05 5.85 7.20
N LEU A 7 -1.29 4.92 7.80
CA LEU A 7 -1.20 3.52 7.37
C LEU A 7 -2.15 2.63 8.20
N VAL A 8 -3.43 2.61 7.82
CA VAL A 8 -4.51 1.92 8.54
C VAL A 8 -4.58 0.43 8.17
N LEU A 9 -4.53 0.10 6.88
CA LEU A 9 -4.66 -1.27 6.38
C LEU A 9 -3.33 -2.00 6.31
N TYR A 10 -2.22 -1.28 6.08
CA TYR A 10 -0.89 -1.85 5.92
C TYR A 10 -0.47 -2.80 7.05
N PRO A 11 -0.69 -2.49 8.36
CA PRO A 11 -0.37 -3.43 9.44
C PRO A 11 -1.10 -4.77 9.30
N LEU A 12 -2.36 -4.76 8.84
CA LEU A 12 -3.26 -5.91 8.66
C LEU A 12 -2.91 -6.79 7.45
N LEU A 13 -1.97 -6.35 6.61
CA LEU A 13 -1.56 -7.09 5.42
C LEU A 13 -0.54 -8.18 5.74
N GLY A 14 -0.69 -9.33 5.10
CA GLY A 14 0.35 -10.38 5.09
C GLY A 14 1.60 -9.96 4.31
N THR A 15 2.71 -10.67 4.53
CA THR A 15 4.04 -10.38 3.97
C THR A 15 4.04 -10.17 2.45
N ASN A 16 3.34 -11.01 1.70
CA ASN A 16 3.27 -10.91 0.24
C ASN A 16 2.53 -9.65 -0.22
N SER A 17 1.45 -9.27 0.46
CA SER A 17 0.68 -8.06 0.16
C SER A 17 1.48 -6.80 0.49
N LYS A 18 2.21 -6.79 1.62
CA LYS A 18 3.15 -5.70 1.98
C LYS A 18 4.23 -5.51 0.91
N ARG A 19 4.90 -6.59 0.50
CA ARG A 19 5.90 -6.57 -0.58
C ARG A 19 5.31 -6.08 -1.91
N ALA A 20 4.09 -6.47 -2.24
CA ALA A 20 3.43 -6.02 -3.46
C ALA A 20 3.11 -4.52 -3.43
N LEU A 21 2.69 -3.97 -2.29
CA LEU A 21 2.46 -2.53 -2.11
C LEU A 21 3.73 -1.70 -2.30
N GLN A 22 4.85 -2.17 -1.77
CA GLN A 22 6.11 -1.45 -1.86
C GLN A 22 6.85 -1.63 -3.19
N ARG A 23 6.39 -2.58 -4.04
CA ARG A 23 7.07 -2.91 -5.29
C ARG A 23 7.02 -1.75 -6.28
N VAL A 24 8.20 -1.24 -6.64
CA VAL A 24 8.43 -0.31 -7.75
C VAL A 24 8.86 -1.10 -8.99
N ARG A 25 8.41 -0.72 -10.20
CA ARG A 25 8.91 -1.32 -11.44
C ARG A 25 10.32 -0.77 -11.72
N ARG A 26 11.35 -1.62 -11.67
CA ARG A 26 12.77 -1.24 -11.78
C ARG A 26 13.23 -0.68 -13.15
N ARG A 27 12.39 -0.69 -14.19
CA ARG A 27 12.79 -0.23 -15.54
C ARG A 27 11.63 0.47 -16.25
N GLY A 28 11.77 1.78 -16.51
CA GLY A 28 10.91 2.53 -17.43
C GLY A 28 9.66 3.22 -16.87
N TYR A 29 9.68 3.75 -15.64
CA TYR A 29 8.78 4.81 -15.12
C TYR A 29 7.24 4.66 -15.31
N LYS A 30 6.71 3.48 -15.66
CA LYS A 30 5.27 3.25 -15.67
C LYS A 30 4.79 2.82 -14.28
N PRO A 31 3.81 3.53 -13.67
CA PRO A 31 3.27 3.12 -12.37
C PRO A 31 2.75 1.69 -12.46
N TYR A 32 3.24 0.83 -11.57
CA TYR A 32 2.70 -0.53 -11.46
C TYR A 32 1.26 -0.42 -10.97
N HIS A 33 0.29 -0.80 -11.83
CA HIS A 33 -1.12 -0.88 -11.45
C HIS A 33 -1.28 -1.95 -10.36
N TYR A 34 -1.43 -1.49 -9.12
CA TYR A 34 -1.69 -2.37 -8.00
C TYR A 34 -3.12 -2.90 -8.11
N ARG A 35 -3.24 -4.22 -8.32
CA ARG A 35 -4.51 -4.95 -8.37
C ARG A 35 -4.55 -5.91 -7.18
N PRO A 36 -5.10 -5.49 -6.02
CA PRO A 36 -5.27 -6.38 -4.88
C PRO A 36 -6.21 -7.53 -5.26
N ARG A 37 -5.97 -8.72 -4.70
CA ARG A 37 -6.83 -9.89 -4.92
C ARG A 37 -8.20 -9.64 -4.29
N ALA A 38 -9.28 -10.05 -4.93
CA ALA A 38 -10.64 -9.89 -4.42
C ALA A 38 -10.79 -10.41 -2.98
N ARG A 39 -10.25 -11.60 -2.68
CA ARG A 39 -10.24 -12.18 -1.32
C ARG A 39 -9.60 -11.28 -0.26
N LEU A 40 -8.55 -10.52 -0.61
CA LEU A 40 -7.93 -9.57 0.31
C LEU A 40 -8.86 -8.40 0.60
N LEU A 41 -9.55 -7.90 -0.43
CA LEU A 41 -10.48 -6.79 -0.30
C LEU A 41 -11.68 -7.18 0.56
N TYR A 42 -12.29 -8.35 0.32
CA TYR A 42 -13.41 -8.83 1.13
C TYR A 42 -13.02 -9.01 2.60
N ARG A 43 -11.88 -9.66 2.87
CA ARG A 43 -11.40 -9.84 4.25
C ARG A 43 -11.20 -8.50 4.98
N LEU A 44 -10.56 -7.54 4.33
CA LEU A 44 -10.33 -6.22 4.94
C LEU A 44 -11.62 -5.40 5.07
N ALA A 45 -12.57 -5.56 4.16
CA ALA A 45 -13.88 -4.94 4.23
C ALA A 45 -14.66 -5.44 5.46
N GLU A 46 -14.64 -6.76 5.69
CA GLU A 46 -15.24 -7.39 6.89
C GLU A 46 -14.52 -6.97 8.18
N GLU A 47 -13.19 -7.03 8.22
CA GLU A 47 -12.40 -6.69 9.42
C GLU A 47 -12.56 -5.22 9.85
N MET A 48 -12.83 -4.32 8.90
CA MET A 48 -12.88 -2.87 9.14
C MET A 48 -14.29 -2.28 9.12
N ASP A 49 -15.31 -3.08 8.82
CA ASP A 49 -16.68 -2.62 8.53
C ASP A 49 -16.71 -1.54 7.43
N TRP A 50 -15.96 -1.76 6.36
CA TRP A 50 -15.80 -0.82 5.25
C TRP A 50 -16.34 -1.39 3.95
N THR A 51 -16.74 -0.51 3.04
CA THR A 51 -17.01 -0.93 1.66
C THR A 51 -15.71 -1.35 0.96
N ILE A 52 -15.84 -2.27 0.00
CA ILE A 52 -14.71 -2.73 -0.82
C ILE A 52 -14.01 -1.56 -1.52
N ASP A 53 -14.78 -0.59 -2.01
CA ASP A 53 -14.24 0.61 -2.67
C ASP A 53 -13.43 1.47 -1.70
N ARG A 54 -13.89 1.63 -0.45
CA ARG A 54 -13.15 2.36 0.58
C ARG A 54 -11.84 1.66 0.91
N VAL A 55 -11.85 0.33 1.08
CA VAL A 55 -10.64 -0.48 1.28
C VAL A 55 -9.68 -0.33 0.11
N TYR A 56 -10.19 -0.42 -1.12
CA TYR A 56 -9.39 -0.27 -2.33
C TYR A 56 -8.70 1.10 -2.39
N ASN A 57 -9.46 2.18 -2.19
CA ASN A 57 -8.94 3.54 -2.19
C ASN A 57 -7.91 3.77 -1.08
N GLN A 58 -8.16 3.24 0.11
CA GLN A 58 -7.21 3.33 1.21
C GLN A 58 -5.91 2.57 0.90
N LEU A 59 -5.97 1.38 0.32
CA LEU A 59 -4.77 0.64 -0.11
C LEU A 59 -3.96 1.41 -1.16
N LEU A 60 -4.61 2.14 -2.07
CA LEU A 60 -3.93 3.01 -3.04
C LEU A 60 -3.28 4.22 -2.36
N LYS A 61 -3.97 4.87 -1.42
CA LYS A 61 -3.42 5.97 -0.61
C LYS A 61 -2.16 5.50 0.12
N GLU A 62 -2.26 4.40 0.86
CA GLU A 62 -1.13 3.83 1.61
C GLU A 62 0.02 3.40 0.70
N ARG A 63 -0.28 2.85 -0.47
CA ARG A 63 0.73 2.56 -1.50
C ARG A 63 1.54 3.80 -1.84
N SER A 64 0.88 4.93 -2.11
CA SER A 64 1.58 6.16 -2.50
C SER A 64 2.52 6.66 -1.41
N ILE A 65 2.09 6.57 -0.14
CA ILE A 65 2.88 6.94 1.04
C ILE A 65 4.12 6.06 1.14
N LEU A 66 3.94 4.73 1.07
CA LEU A 66 5.05 3.76 1.16
C LEU A 66 6.08 3.94 0.03
N LEU A 67 5.60 4.21 -1.19
CA LEU A 67 6.49 4.46 -2.33
C LEU A 67 7.27 5.77 -2.16
N ARG A 68 6.63 6.82 -1.62
CA ARG A 68 7.31 8.08 -1.30
C ARG A 68 8.40 7.87 -0.24
N MET A 69 8.07 7.19 0.85
CA MET A 69 9.03 6.86 1.91
C MET A 69 10.21 6.05 1.37
N ASN A 70 9.96 5.02 0.55
CA ASN A 70 11.02 4.26 -0.08
C ASN A 70 11.90 5.13 -0.97
N ARG A 71 11.33 6.07 -1.73
CA ARG A 71 12.12 6.99 -2.56
C ARG A 71 12.99 7.93 -1.72
N GLU A 72 12.45 8.49 -0.65
CA GLU A 72 13.18 9.35 0.29
C GLU A 72 14.35 8.62 0.93
N VAL A 73 14.15 7.37 1.38
CA VAL A 73 15.22 6.52 1.93
C VAL A 73 16.31 6.28 0.88
N ASN A 74 15.96 5.92 -0.36
CA ASN A 74 16.96 5.66 -1.40
C ASN A 74 17.71 6.92 -1.89
N ASN A 75 17.18 8.13 -1.65
CA ASN A 75 17.80 9.39 -2.05
C ASN A 75 18.53 10.10 -0.88
N GLY A 76 18.38 9.59 0.34
CA GLY A 76 18.96 10.16 1.57
C GLY A 76 20.17 9.40 2.11
N ASP A 77 20.59 8.32 1.45
CA ASP A 77 21.90 7.68 1.67
C ASP A 77 22.94 8.33 0.73
N LEU A 78 23.34 9.57 1.04
CA LEU A 78 24.56 10.24 0.55
C LEU A 78 25.18 11.07 1.67
#